data_AF-A0AAD9X0B1-F1
#
_entry.id   AF-A0AAD9X0B1-F1
#
_cell.length_a   1.000
_cell.length_b   1.000
_cell.length_c   1.000
_cell.angle_alpha   90.00
_cell.angle_beta   90.00
_cell.angle_gamma   90.00
#
_symmetry.space_group_name_H-M   'P 1'
#
loop_
_entity.id
_entity.type
_entity.pdbx_description
1 polymer ?
#
loop_
_entity_poly.entity_id
_entity_poly.type
_entity_poly.pdbx_seq_one_letter_code
_entity_poly.pdbx_strand_id
1 'polypeptide(L)'
;MGMMKVNRVAFEELMNVGPKRWSRAYSPVRRYRLMTSSIAELMNSCLEGNKDGLVNLSEKTCSCAKFEVDKLPCRHALAAIRYAKKPLPGYYGDCYKTTSWVEAYAGTIFPVGHPSDWNIPEDVRSKVVLPPPFHAQAGRPRKKRFKSVGEHGAMPVLSKYPDACKIAGIRRNSGVI
;
A
#
# COMPACT_ATOMS: atom_id res chain seq x y z
N MET A 1 12.27 13.55 20.49
CA MET A 1 11.27 13.63 19.40
C MET A 1 9.90 13.80 20.06
N GLY A 2 9.37 15.03 20.10
CA GLY A 2 8.14 15.35 20.84
C GLY A 2 6.89 14.90 20.10
N MET A 3 6.02 14.12 20.75
CA MET A 3 4.70 13.78 20.20
C MET A 3 3.87 15.05 20.10
N MET A 4 3.44 15.42 18.89
CA MET A 4 2.51 16.54 18.69
C MET A 4 1.25 16.30 19.52
N LYS A 5 0.96 17.20 20.47
CA LYS A 5 -0.27 17.16 21.26
C LYS A 5 -1.43 17.52 20.33
N VAL A 6 -2.22 16.52 19.96
CA VAL A 6 -3.44 16.74 19.17
C VAL A 6 -4.43 17.52 20.04
N ASN A 7 -4.94 18.63 19.53
CA ASN A 7 -5.96 19.41 20.21
C ASN A 7 -7.23 18.55 20.34
N ARG A 8 -7.58 18.20 21.58
CA ARG A 8 -8.66 17.26 21.89
C ARG A 8 -10.03 17.73 21.42
N VAL A 9 -10.31 19.03 21.54
CA VAL A 9 -11.58 19.62 21.12
C VAL A 9 -11.71 19.54 19.60
N ALA A 10 -10.64 19.87 18.88
CA ALA A 10 -10.61 19.75 17.42
C ALA A 10 -10.78 18.29 16.96
N PHE A 11 -10.21 17.33 17.69
CA PHE A 11 -10.39 15.91 17.40
C PHE A 11 -11.84 15.46 17.59
N GLU A 12 -12.48 15.82 18.70
CA GLU A 12 -13.86 15.46 18.99
C GLU A 12 -14.83 16.06 17.96
N GLU A 13 -14.64 17.33 17.58
CA GLU A 13 -15.41 17.98 16.50
C GLU A 13 -15.24 17.28 15.15
N LEU A 14 -14.01 16.95 14.75
CA LEU A 14 -13.76 16.24 13.50
C LEU A 14 -14.39 14.84 13.51
N MET A 15 -14.35 14.13 14.63
CA MET A 15 -14.96 12.82 14.74
C MET A 15 -16.49 12.89 14.71
N ASN A 16 -17.10 13.93 15.30
CA ASN A 16 -18.55 14.20 15.23
C ASN A 16 -19.03 14.51 13.81
N VAL A 17 -18.26 15.30 13.04
CA VAL A 17 -18.53 15.58 11.61
C VAL A 17 -18.42 14.31 10.76
N GLY A 18 -17.62 13.35 11.21
CA GLY A 18 -17.43 12.06 10.56
C GLY A 18 -16.28 12.08 9.56
N PRO A 19 -15.35 11.09 9.60
CA PRO A 19 -14.18 11.03 8.72
C PRO A 19 -14.50 11.07 7.22
N LYS A 20 -15.71 10.68 6.81
CA LYS A 20 -16.16 10.73 5.41
C LYS A 20 -16.11 12.14 4.82
N ARG A 21 -16.26 13.17 5.66
CA ARG A 21 -16.42 14.56 5.22
C ARG A 21 -15.13 15.36 5.22
N TRP A 22 -14.16 15.00 6.07
CA TRP A 22 -12.90 15.75 6.20
C TRP A 22 -11.66 14.94 5.82
N SER A 23 -11.67 13.62 5.98
CA SER A 23 -10.50 12.80 5.67
C SER A 23 -10.47 12.44 4.20
N ARG A 24 -9.51 13.02 3.48
CA ARG A 24 -9.20 12.66 2.08
C ARG A 24 -8.86 11.17 1.92
N ALA A 25 -8.41 10.52 2.99
CA ALA A 25 -8.05 9.10 3.01
C ALA A 25 -9.24 8.18 3.36
N TYR A 26 -10.38 8.71 3.81
CA TYR A 26 -11.51 7.89 4.21
C TYR A 26 -12.09 7.12 3.03
N SER A 27 -12.32 5.82 3.24
CA SER A 27 -13.05 4.97 2.32
C SER A 27 -14.02 4.08 3.08
N PRO A 28 -15.29 4.00 2.66
CA PRO A 28 -16.24 3.04 3.23
C PRO A 28 -15.93 1.60 2.79
N VAL A 29 -15.13 1.42 1.74
CA VAL A 29 -14.66 0.12 1.24
C VAL A 29 -13.24 -0.07 1.72
N ARG A 30 -12.91 -1.28 2.19
CA ARG A 30 -11.55 -1.71 2.55
C ARG A 30 -10.58 -1.39 1.39
N ARG A 31 -9.91 -0.23 1.44
CA ARG A 31 -9.00 0.31 0.39
C ARG A 31 -7.61 -0.35 0.39
N TYR A 32 -7.46 -1.52 1.00
CA TYR A 32 -6.19 -2.27 1.05
C TYR A 32 -5.76 -2.84 -0.31
N ARG A 33 -6.47 -2.52 -1.39
CA ARG A 33 -6.23 -3.11 -2.71
C ARG A 33 -5.09 -2.46 -3.50
N LEU A 34 -4.54 -1.35 -3.04
CA LEU A 34 -3.38 -0.72 -3.70
C LEU A 34 -2.36 -0.26 -2.65
N MET A 35 -1.65 -1.22 -2.05
CA MET A 35 -0.24 -1.16 -1.62
C MET A 35 0.12 -2.57 -1.14
N THR A 36 1.02 -3.24 -1.87
CA THR A 36 1.57 -4.60 -1.71
C THR A 36 0.91 -5.47 -0.62
N SER A 37 0.11 -6.43 -1.06
CA SER A 37 -0.70 -7.37 -0.27
C SER A 37 -0.03 -7.91 1.00
N SER A 38 1.28 -8.10 1.04
CA SER A 38 1.98 -8.71 2.18
C SER A 38 1.86 -7.94 3.49
N ILE A 39 2.05 -6.61 3.53
CA ILE A 39 2.11 -5.88 4.82
C ILE A 39 0.71 -5.65 5.40
N ALA A 40 -0.25 -5.29 4.56
CA ALA A 40 -1.62 -5.05 4.99
C ALA A 40 -2.36 -6.36 5.33
N GLU A 41 -2.11 -7.45 4.61
CA GLU A 41 -2.65 -8.78 4.97
C GLU A 41 -1.99 -9.33 6.24
N LEU A 42 -0.68 -9.11 6.44
CA LEU A 42 -0.02 -9.40 7.70
C LEU A 42 -0.70 -8.65 8.85
N MET A 43 -0.91 -7.34 8.70
CA MET A 43 -1.60 -6.51 9.70
C MET A 43 -3.08 -6.90 9.91
N ASN A 44 -3.80 -7.27 8.85
CA ASN A 44 -5.20 -7.71 8.96
C ASN A 44 -5.30 -9.10 9.60
N SER A 45 -4.34 -10.00 9.34
CA SER A 45 -4.24 -11.28 10.06
C SER A 45 -3.98 -11.09 11.56
N CYS A 46 -3.41 -9.95 11.96
CA CYS A 46 -3.28 -9.57 13.37
C CYS A 46 -4.62 -9.29 14.06
N LEU A 47 -5.67 -8.97 13.31
CA LEU A 47 -6.97 -8.56 13.83
C LEU A 47 -8.03 -9.68 13.76
N GLU A 48 -7.89 -10.64 12.84
CA GLU A 48 -8.85 -11.72 12.63
C GLU A 48 -8.15 -13.09 12.69
N GLY A 49 -8.24 -13.78 13.84
CA GLY A 49 -7.80 -15.19 14.00
C GLY A 49 -7.12 -15.50 15.34
N ASN A 50 -7.32 -16.75 15.81
CA ASN A 50 -6.91 -17.31 17.12
C ASN A 50 -5.88 -16.46 17.88
N LYS A 51 -6.33 -15.88 19.01
CA LYS A 51 -5.53 -15.05 19.92
C LYS A 51 -4.48 -15.88 20.65
N ASP A 52 -4.67 -17.19 20.70
CA ASP A 52 -3.78 -18.11 21.36
C ASP A 52 -2.62 -18.44 20.42
N GLY A 53 -1.42 -18.05 20.83
CA GLY A 53 -0.19 -18.35 20.15
C GLY A 53 0.92 -18.47 21.18
N LEU A 54 1.54 -19.65 21.27
CA LEU A 54 2.72 -19.83 22.11
C LEU A 54 3.89 -19.19 21.38
N VAL A 55 4.52 -18.19 22.00
CA VAL A 55 5.63 -17.43 21.41
C VAL A 55 6.87 -17.66 22.25
N ASN A 56 7.96 -18.07 21.60
CA ASN A 56 9.28 -17.99 22.17
C ASN A 56 10.02 -16.78 21.58
N LEU A 57 10.21 -15.73 22.38
CA LEU A 57 10.87 -14.51 21.94
C LEU A 57 12.40 -14.65 21.81
N SER A 58 13.05 -15.59 22.51
CA SER A 58 14.50 -15.79 22.38
C SER A 58 14.83 -16.56 21.10
N GLU A 59 14.06 -17.60 20.81
CA GLU A 59 14.23 -18.42 19.60
C GLU A 59 13.57 -17.79 18.35
N LYS A 60 12.79 -16.71 18.54
CA LYS A 60 12.00 -16.06 17.48
C LYS A 60 11.02 -17.05 16.80
N THR A 61 10.39 -17.90 17.60
CA THR A 61 9.41 -18.90 17.12
C THR A 61 8.02 -18.60 17.64
N CYS A 62 7.01 -19.10 16.92
CA CYS A 62 5.62 -19.02 17.33
C CYS A 62 4.87 -20.25 16.82
N SER A 63 3.87 -20.72 17.57
CA SER A 63 3.00 -21.82 17.15
C SER A 63 2.26 -21.57 15.83
N CYS A 64 2.18 -20.33 15.35
CA CYS A 64 1.67 -20.04 14.01
C CYS A 64 2.70 -20.21 12.87
N ALA A 65 3.94 -20.60 13.20
CA ALA A 65 5.12 -20.75 12.33
C ALA A 65 5.58 -19.48 11.59
N LYS A 66 4.73 -18.45 11.42
CA LYS A 66 5.08 -17.23 10.68
C LYS A 66 6.32 -16.52 11.22
N PHE A 67 6.51 -16.51 12.55
CA PHE A 67 7.69 -15.86 13.13
C PHE A 67 9.00 -16.53 12.68
N GLU A 68 8.97 -17.86 12.57
CA GLU A 68 10.11 -18.64 12.12
C GLU A 68 10.28 -18.60 10.60
N VAL A 69 9.19 -18.69 9.83
CA VAL A 69 9.22 -18.76 8.36
C VAL A 69 9.53 -17.39 7.75
N ASP A 70 8.74 -16.38 8.10
CA ASP A 70 8.87 -15.05 7.51
C ASP A 70 10.08 -14.30 8.10
N LYS A 71 10.66 -14.80 9.21
CA LYS A 71 11.67 -14.11 10.02
C LYS A 71 11.22 -12.70 10.44
N LEU A 72 9.91 -12.46 10.48
CA LEU A 72 9.28 -11.22 10.91
C LEU A 72 8.34 -11.53 12.08
N PRO A 73 8.24 -10.64 13.09
CA PRO A 73 7.28 -10.82 14.17
C PRO A 73 5.85 -10.96 13.66
N CYS A 74 5.27 -12.14 13.86
CA CYS A 74 3.84 -12.37 13.62
C CYS A 74 2.97 -11.60 14.62
N ARG A 75 1.64 -11.63 14.45
CA ARG A 75 0.70 -10.96 15.37
C ARG A 75 0.90 -11.34 16.84
N HIS A 76 1.16 -12.62 17.10
CA HIS A 76 1.34 -13.15 18.45
C HIS A 76 2.66 -12.65 19.03
N ALA A 77 3.72 -12.69 18.23
CA ALA A 77 5.03 -12.17 18.62
C ALA A 77 4.98 -10.66 18.90
N LEU A 78 4.31 -9.88 18.06
CA LEU A 78 4.10 -8.44 18.30
C LEU A 78 3.37 -8.18 19.62
N ALA A 79 2.33 -8.97 19.91
CA ALA A 79 1.61 -8.88 21.18
C ALA A 79 2.51 -9.25 22.37
N ALA A 80 3.28 -10.34 22.28
CA ALA A 80 4.19 -10.80 23.32
C ALA A 80 5.34 -9.80 23.58
N ILE A 81 5.94 -9.21 22.53
CA ILE A 81 6.97 -8.17 22.63
C ILE A 81 6.43 -6.95 23.36
N ARG A 82 5.22 -6.51 22.98
CA ARG A 82 4.54 -5.37 23.63
C ARG A 82 4.24 -5.66 25.10
N TYR A 83 3.76 -6.86 25.42
CA TYR A 83 3.51 -7.29 26.79
C TYR A 83 4.79 -7.33 27.62
N ALA A 84 5.88 -7.87 27.05
CA ALA A 84 7.21 -7.90 27.66
C ALA A 84 7.91 -6.52 27.72
N LYS A 85 7.29 -5.46 27.17
CA LYS A 85 7.84 -4.10 27.07
C LYS A 85 9.23 -4.05 26.43
N LYS A 86 9.51 -4.97 25.51
CA LYS A 86 10.79 -5.01 24.78
C LYS A 86 10.69 -4.16 23.51
N PRO A 87 11.79 -3.52 23.08
CA PRO A 87 11.82 -2.79 21.83
C PRO A 87 11.64 -3.78 20.67
N LEU A 88 10.88 -3.38 19.64
CA LEU A 88 10.67 -4.20 18.45
C LEU A 88 11.96 -4.41 17.61
N PRO A 89 12.88 -3.42 17.48
CA PRO A 89 14.18 -3.67 16.88
C PRO A 89 14.91 -4.86 17.52
N GLY A 90 15.41 -5.78 16.70
CA GLY A 90 16.09 -7.01 17.13
C GLY A 90 15.27 -8.29 16.95
N TYR A 91 13.95 -8.17 16.76
CA TYR A 91 13.08 -9.33 16.53
C TYR A 91 12.91 -9.72 15.07
N TYR A 92 13.38 -8.90 14.12
CA TYR A 92 13.44 -9.29 12.71
C TYR A 92 14.65 -10.20 12.44
N GLY A 93 14.60 -10.96 11.35
CA GLY A 93 15.72 -11.71 10.82
C GLY A 93 16.80 -10.81 10.22
N ASP A 94 18.03 -11.31 10.15
CA ASP A 94 19.17 -10.54 9.66
C ASP A 94 19.02 -10.13 8.18
N CYS A 95 18.33 -10.94 7.37
CA CYS A 95 18.02 -10.66 5.97
C CYS A 95 17.25 -9.34 5.73
N TYR A 96 16.63 -8.77 6.77
CA TYR A 96 15.94 -7.47 6.70
C TYR A 96 16.79 -6.28 7.15
N LYS A 97 18.05 -6.51 7.53
CA LYS A 97 18.99 -5.43 7.88
C LYS A 97 19.55 -4.79 6.63
N THR A 98 19.77 -3.48 6.68
CA THR A 98 20.44 -2.74 5.62
C THR A 98 21.84 -3.30 5.32
N THR A 99 22.54 -3.82 6.33
CA THR A 99 23.85 -4.47 6.16
C THR A 99 23.75 -5.67 5.22
N SER A 100 22.81 -6.58 5.46
CA SER A 100 22.61 -7.76 4.62
C SER A 100 22.13 -7.39 3.21
N TRP A 101 21.35 -6.32 3.07
CA TRP A 101 20.99 -5.79 1.75
C TRP A 101 22.23 -5.24 1.02
N VAL A 102 23.05 -4.41 1.67
CA VAL A 102 24.28 -3.87 1.07
C VAL A 102 25.23 -5.00 0.67
N GLU A 103 25.42 -6.00 1.53
CA GLU A 103 26.26 -7.17 1.26
C GLU A 103 25.75 -7.99 0.07
N ALA A 104 24.43 -8.22 -0.02
CA ALA A 104 23.82 -8.93 -1.14
C ALA A 104 24.06 -8.25 -2.50
N TYR A 105 24.20 -6.92 -2.49
CA TYR A 105 24.44 -6.10 -3.69
C TYR A 105 25.88 -5.56 -3.78
N ALA A 106 26.80 -6.03 -2.93
CA ALA A 106 28.19 -5.57 -2.94
C ALA A 106 28.95 -6.04 -4.18
N GLY A 107 28.51 -7.16 -4.79
CA GLY A 107 29.05 -7.67 -6.04
C GLY A 107 28.56 -6.90 -7.27
N THR A 108 29.35 -6.95 -8.34
CA THR A 108 28.94 -6.40 -9.63
C THR A 108 27.79 -7.22 -10.22
N ILE A 109 26.64 -6.58 -10.48
CA ILE A 109 25.53 -7.18 -11.22
C ILE A 109 25.82 -6.99 -12.70
N PHE A 110 26.18 -8.08 -13.38
CA PHE A 110 26.35 -8.07 -14.83
C PHE A 110 24.99 -8.00 -15.52
N PRO A 111 24.85 -7.20 -16.60
CA PRO A 111 23.66 -7.23 -17.41
C PRO A 111 23.48 -8.64 -18.01
N VAL A 112 22.22 -9.06 -18.15
CA VAL A 112 21.92 -10.29 -18.89
C VAL A 112 22.30 -10.06 -20.36
N GLY A 113 23.19 -10.91 -20.90
CA GLY A 113 23.63 -10.83 -22.29
C GLY A 113 22.51 -11.09 -23.30
N HIS A 114 22.80 -10.95 -24.59
CA HIS A 114 21.80 -11.22 -25.63
C HIS A 114 21.40 -12.71 -25.60
N PRO A 115 20.11 -13.08 -25.78
CA PRO A 115 19.67 -14.47 -25.73
C PRO A 115 20.39 -15.42 -26.69
N SER A 116 20.94 -14.92 -27.81
CA SER A 116 21.75 -15.72 -28.73
C SER A 116 23.06 -16.23 -28.14
N ASP A 117 23.59 -15.56 -27.11
CA ASP A 117 24.85 -15.92 -26.46
C ASP A 117 24.62 -16.89 -25.29
N TRP A 118 23.36 -17.19 -24.95
CA TRP A 118 23.02 -18.04 -23.83
C TRP A 118 23.27 -19.50 -24.17
N ASN A 119 24.13 -20.17 -23.39
CA ASN A 119 24.27 -21.61 -23.43
C ASN A 119 23.14 -22.26 -22.60
N ILE A 120 21.99 -22.47 -23.24
CA ILE A 120 20.80 -23.08 -22.62
C ILE A 120 20.85 -24.61 -22.84
N PRO A 121 20.94 -25.42 -21.77
CA PRO A 121 20.88 -26.88 -21.86
C PRO A 121 19.61 -27.39 -22.55
N GLU A 122 19.70 -28.50 -23.27
CA GLU A 122 18.60 -29.03 -24.08
C GLU A 122 17.38 -29.44 -23.24
N ASP A 123 17.59 -29.92 -22.00
CA ASP A 123 16.52 -30.24 -21.05
C ASP A 123 15.74 -29.00 -20.59
N VAL A 124 16.36 -27.81 -20.62
CA VAL A 124 15.70 -26.53 -20.34
C VAL A 124 15.03 -26.00 -21.60
N ARG A 125 15.70 -26.07 -22.75
CA ARG A 125 15.18 -25.63 -24.05
C ARG A 125 13.90 -26.37 -24.44
N SER A 126 13.82 -27.65 -24.12
CA SER A 126 12.66 -28.52 -24.40
C SER A 126 11.49 -28.31 -23.44
N LYS A 127 11.66 -27.57 -22.32
CA LYS A 127 10.56 -27.26 -21.40
C LYS A 127 9.63 -26.20 -22.01
N VAL A 128 8.45 -26.63 -22.42
CA VAL A 128 7.38 -25.72 -22.82
C VAL A 128 6.69 -25.18 -21.56
N VAL A 129 7.02 -23.95 -21.17
CA VAL A 129 6.33 -23.24 -20.08
C VAL A 129 5.11 -22.52 -20.67
N LEU A 130 3.93 -23.12 -20.51
CA LEU A 130 2.68 -22.46 -20.89
C LEU A 130 2.31 -21.36 -19.89
N PRO A 131 1.74 -20.24 -20.34
CA PRO A 131 1.16 -19.28 -19.41
C PRO A 131 0.06 -19.95 -18.57
N PRO A 132 -0.19 -19.48 -17.33
CA PRO A 132 -1.32 -19.95 -16.56
C PRO A 132 -2.61 -19.87 -17.40
N PRO A 133 -3.51 -20.87 -17.31
CA PRO A 133 -4.73 -20.89 -18.09
C PRO A 133 -5.51 -19.60 -17.85
N PHE A 134 -5.71 -18.83 -18.93
CA PHE A 134 -6.49 -17.61 -18.86
C PHE A 134 -7.98 -17.97 -18.86
N HIS A 135 -8.63 -17.75 -17.73
CA HIS A 135 -10.09 -17.82 -17.63
C HIS A 135 -10.66 -16.43 -17.89
N ALA A 136 -11.20 -16.22 -19.09
CA ALA A 136 -11.97 -15.02 -19.38
C ALA A 136 -13.15 -14.94 -18.41
N GLN A 137 -13.33 -13.81 -17.74
CA GLN A 137 -14.51 -13.60 -16.89
C GLN A 137 -15.77 -13.69 -17.76
N ALA A 138 -16.78 -14.42 -17.28
CA ALA A 138 -18.08 -14.48 -17.94
C ALA A 138 -18.65 -13.06 -18.09
N GLY A 139 -18.95 -12.67 -19.33
CA GLY A 139 -19.51 -11.35 -19.63
C GLY A 139 -19.04 -10.79 -20.97
N ARG A 140 -19.70 -9.70 -21.38
CA ARG A 140 -19.38 -9.00 -22.63
C ARG A 140 -17.99 -8.34 -22.53
N PRO A 141 -17.06 -8.61 -23.45
CA PRO A 141 -15.80 -7.88 -23.53
C PRO A 141 -16.07 -6.36 -23.60
N ARG A 142 -15.36 -5.58 -22.79
CA ARG A 142 -15.52 -4.13 -22.79
C ARG A 142 -15.00 -3.57 -24.11
N LYS A 143 -15.81 -2.75 -24.80
CA LYS A 143 -15.40 -2.10 -26.06
C LYS A 143 -14.30 -1.04 -25.88
N LYS A 144 -14.14 -0.49 -24.66
CA LYS A 144 -13.15 0.54 -24.36
C LYS A 144 -12.23 0.07 -23.24
N ARG A 145 -10.92 0.18 -23.48
CA ARG A 145 -9.87 -0.01 -22.46
C ARG A 145 -9.98 1.08 -21.41
N PHE A 146 -9.71 0.75 -20.15
CA PHE A 146 -9.52 1.76 -19.11
C PHE A 146 -8.20 2.48 -19.33
N LYS A 147 -8.25 3.80 -19.44
CA LYS A 147 -7.04 4.63 -19.53
C LYS A 147 -6.37 4.71 -18.16
N SER A 148 -5.04 4.62 -18.13
CA SER A 148 -4.26 4.87 -16.92
C SER A 148 -4.22 6.38 -16.62
N VAL A 149 -3.82 6.76 -15.39
CA VAL A 149 -3.76 8.17 -14.96
C VAL A 149 -2.87 9.03 -15.87
N GLY A 150 -1.79 8.46 -16.44
CA GLY A 150 -0.88 9.15 -17.36
C GLY A 150 -1.40 9.30 -18.80
N GLU A 151 -2.53 8.68 -19.14
CA GLU A 151 -3.14 8.72 -20.48
C GLU A 151 -4.31 9.70 -20.57
N HIS A 152 -4.58 10.43 -19.49
CA HIS A 152 -5.53 11.54 -19.51
C HIS A 152 -4.81 12.72 -20.14
N GLY A 153 -5.21 13.12 -21.35
CA GLY A 153 -4.66 14.31 -22.02
C GLY A 153 -4.74 15.55 -21.13
N ALA A 154 -3.86 16.52 -21.38
CA ALA A 154 -3.73 17.74 -20.59
C ALA A 154 -5.09 18.32 -20.18
N MET A 155 -5.29 18.51 -18.88
CA MET A 155 -6.48 19.15 -18.33
C MET A 155 -6.61 20.58 -18.90
N PRO A 156 -7.80 21.05 -19.31
CA PRO A 156 -8.00 22.44 -19.67
C PRO A 156 -7.65 23.34 -18.48
N VAL A 157 -6.86 24.38 -18.71
CA VAL A 157 -6.50 25.38 -17.70
C VAL A 157 -7.78 26.13 -17.31
N LEU A 158 -8.31 25.87 -16.11
CA LEU A 158 -9.34 26.71 -15.49
C LEU A 158 -8.72 28.06 -15.15
N SER A 159 -9.21 29.15 -15.76
CA SER A 159 -8.79 30.52 -15.47
C SER A 159 -9.10 30.87 -14.01
N LYS A 160 -8.09 31.38 -13.30
CA LYS A 160 -8.04 31.49 -11.84
C LYS A 160 -8.66 32.78 -11.25
N TYR A 161 -9.83 33.26 -11.70
CA TYR A 161 -10.52 34.33 -10.94
C TYR A 161 -12.05 34.18 -10.97
N PRO A 162 -12.73 34.18 -9.81
CA PRO A 162 -14.18 34.18 -9.72
C PRO A 162 -14.73 35.61 -9.81
N ASP A 163 -15.66 35.86 -10.74
CA ASP A 163 -16.36 37.15 -10.80
C ASP A 163 -17.23 37.33 -9.54
N ALA A 164 -16.90 38.38 -8.78
CA ALA A 164 -17.51 38.67 -7.51
C ALA A 164 -18.95 39.19 -7.67
N CYS A 165 -19.88 38.47 -7.02
CA CYS A 165 -21.03 38.96 -6.24
C CYS A 165 -21.86 40.15 -6.78
N LYS A 166 -23.18 39.95 -6.99
CA LYS A 166 -24.25 40.65 -6.25
C LYS A 166 -25.67 40.18 -6.63
N ILE A 167 -26.36 39.65 -5.63
CA ILE A 167 -27.82 39.61 -5.52
C ILE A 167 -28.31 41.04 -5.17
N ALA A 168 -29.55 41.35 -5.56
CA ALA A 168 -30.40 42.51 -5.23
C ALA A 168 -30.42 43.67 -6.25
N GLY A 169 -31.63 43.98 -6.71
CA GLY A 169 -31.90 44.86 -7.83
C GLY A 169 -31.82 46.35 -7.54
N ILE A 170 -31.42 47.10 -8.56
CA ILE A 170 -31.74 48.52 -8.77
C ILE A 170 -32.02 48.71 -10.26
N ARG A 171 -33.10 49.45 -10.54
CA ARG A 171 -33.64 49.75 -11.87
C ARG A 171 -32.87 50.89 -12.58
N ARG A 172 -32.98 50.84 -13.92
CA ARG A 172 -33.12 51.92 -14.92
C ARG A 172 -31.88 52.54 -15.59
N ASN A 173 -32.06 52.60 -16.91
CA ASN A 173 -31.67 53.67 -17.86
C ASN A 173 -30.16 53.78 -18.15
N SER A 174 -29.70 54.09 -19.35
CA SER A 174 -30.34 54.58 -20.59
C SER A 174 -29.24 54.66 -21.66
N GLY A 175 -29.59 54.29 -22.90
CA GLY A 175 -29.23 54.96 -24.16
C GLY A 175 -27.80 55.41 -24.51
N VAL A 176 -27.51 55.21 -25.80
CA VAL A 176 -26.63 56.02 -26.68
C VAL A 176 -25.13 55.88 -26.35
N ILE A 177 -24.27 55.42 -27.27
CA ILE A 177 -23.97 55.93 -28.62
C ILE A 177 -23.49 54.78 -29.51
#